data_AF-A0A521PPN9-F1
#
_entry.id   AF-A0A521PPN9-F1
#
_cell.length_a   1.000
_cell.length_b   1.000
_cell.length_c   1.000
_cell.angle_alpha   90.00
_cell.angle_beta   90.00
_cell.angle_gamma   90.00
#
_symmetry.space_group_name_H-M   'P 1'
#
loop_
_entity.id
_entity.type
_entity.pdbx_description
1 polymer ?
#
loop_
_entity_poly.entity_id
_entity_poly.type
_entity_poly.pdbx_seq_one_letter_code
_entity_poly.pdbx_strand_id
1 'polypeptide(L)'
;MRDLKGSGLTDRLSAAAEAKAALLAKLKPKPTVTDPLFAERAAMKAAELDDVRAARAVEKADAKQAAADKIAAAEAVIAADEQAQLDDKRGARKERKQLSKAEAKAKRDARYAARKAR
;
A
#
# COMPACT_ATOMS: atom_id res chain seq x y z
N MET A 1 -71.11 -40.87 24.52
CA MET A 1 -69.86 -41.14 25.29
C MET A 1 -68.80 -41.51 24.28
N ARG A 2 -67.69 -40.78 24.20
CA ARG A 2 -66.65 -41.04 23.20
C ARG A 2 -65.84 -42.25 23.67
N ASP A 3 -66.07 -43.39 23.05
CA ASP A 3 -65.41 -44.66 23.37
C ASP A 3 -63.88 -44.47 23.35
N LEU A 4 -63.26 -44.65 24.51
CA LEU A 4 -61.80 -44.63 24.70
C LEU A 4 -61.15 -45.93 24.17
N LYS A 5 -61.76 -46.57 23.16
CA LYS A 5 -61.27 -47.78 22.51
C LYS A 5 -60.15 -47.40 21.55
N GLY A 6 -58.91 -47.49 22.02
CA GLY A 6 -57.73 -47.34 21.17
C GLY A 6 -56.39 -47.23 21.88
N SER A 7 -56.35 -47.13 23.20
CA SER A 7 -55.11 -47.26 23.98
C SER A 7 -55.47 -47.51 25.43
N GLY A 8 -55.06 -48.64 26.01
CA GLY A 8 -55.28 -48.92 27.43
C GLY A 8 -54.66 -47.83 28.31
N LEU A 9 -55.07 -47.76 29.58
CA LEU A 9 -54.41 -46.90 30.57
C LEU A 9 -52.89 -47.11 30.57
N THR A 10 -52.46 -48.36 30.40
CA THR A 10 -51.08 -48.80 30.23
C THR A 10 -50.36 -48.11 29.08
N ASP A 11 -50.99 -48.03 27.91
CA ASP A 11 -50.39 -47.45 26.71
C ASP A 11 -50.18 -45.95 26.88
N ARG A 12 -51.13 -45.27 27.52
CA ARG A 12 -50.99 -43.84 27.85
C ARG A 12 -49.89 -43.56 28.86
N LEU A 13 -49.76 -44.44 29.86
CA LEU A 13 -48.66 -44.33 30.84
C LEU A 13 -47.30 -44.58 30.18
N SER A 14 -47.21 -45.53 29.24
CA SER A 14 -46.00 -45.80 28.48
C SER A 14 -45.60 -44.61 27.58
N ALA A 15 -46.55 -44.05 26.82
CA ALA A 15 -46.31 -42.89 25.96
C ALA A 15 -45.89 -41.65 26.77
N ALA A 16 -46.49 -41.44 27.96
CA ALA A 16 -46.10 -40.36 28.86
C ALA A 16 -44.69 -40.56 29.45
N ALA A 17 -44.31 -41.80 29.75
CA ALA A 17 -42.96 -42.13 30.23
C ALA A 17 -41.91 -41.91 29.12
N GLU A 18 -42.19 -42.35 27.90
CA GLU A 18 -41.33 -42.14 26.72
C GLU A 18 -41.19 -40.65 26.37
N ALA A 19 -42.27 -39.87 26.42
CA ALA A 19 -42.23 -38.43 26.18
C ALA A 19 -41.37 -37.70 27.23
N LYS A 20 -41.47 -38.10 28.51
CA LYS A 20 -40.60 -37.56 29.57
C LYS A 20 -39.15 -37.96 29.38
N ALA A 21 -38.87 -39.21 28.99
CA ALA A 21 -37.53 -39.66 28.68
C ALA A 21 -36.92 -38.89 27.50
N ALA A 22 -37.71 -38.63 26.45
CA ALA A 22 -37.28 -37.84 25.30
C ALA A 22 -37.01 -36.36 25.65
N LEU A 23 -37.83 -35.75 26.51
CA LEU A 23 -37.58 -34.39 27.01
C LEU A 23 -36.31 -34.33 27.86
N LEU A 24 -36.12 -35.28 28.76
CA LEU A 24 -34.89 -35.37 29.57
C LEU A 24 -33.66 -35.59 28.70
N ALA A 25 -33.74 -36.40 27.64
CA ALA A 25 -32.63 -36.61 26.71
C ALA A 25 -32.21 -35.32 25.99
N LYS A 26 -33.17 -34.44 25.63
CA LYS A 26 -32.89 -33.13 25.03
C LYS A 26 -32.33 -32.11 26.04
N LEU A 27 -32.65 -32.27 27.32
CA LEU A 27 -32.16 -31.42 28.40
C LEU A 27 -30.77 -31.82 28.91
N LYS A 28 -30.27 -33.01 28.52
CA LYS A 28 -28.91 -33.43 28.87
C LYS A 28 -27.92 -32.46 28.22
N PRO A 29 -26.93 -31.96 28.97
CA PRO A 29 -25.90 -31.11 28.40
C PRO A 29 -25.22 -31.87 27.26
N LYS A 30 -25.01 -31.17 26.14
CA LYS A 30 -24.19 -31.71 25.06
C LYS A 30 -22.81 -32.06 25.63
N PRO A 31 -22.19 -33.17 25.20
CA PRO A 31 -20.83 -33.48 25.60
C PRO A 31 -19.92 -32.28 25.26
N THR A 32 -18.98 -31.97 26.16
CA THR A 32 -18.01 -30.91 25.93
C THR A 32 -17.22 -31.22 24.67
N VAL A 33 -17.43 -30.44 23.62
CA VAL A 33 -16.64 -30.53 22.39
C VAL A 33 -15.35 -29.76 22.65
N THR A 34 -14.26 -30.49 22.90
CA THR A 34 -12.91 -29.89 22.95
C THR A 34 -12.37 -29.77 21.54
N ASP A 35 -11.69 -28.67 21.25
CA ASP A 35 -11.01 -28.48 19.97
C ASP A 35 -9.92 -29.55 19.81
N PRO A 36 -10.01 -30.43 18.80
CA PRO A 36 -9.00 -31.48 18.58
C PRO A 36 -7.61 -30.92 18.30
N LEU A 37 -7.52 -29.66 17.84
CA LEU A 37 -6.26 -29.00 17.49
C LEU A 37 -5.84 -27.95 18.51
N PHE A 38 -6.38 -27.99 19.74
CA PHE A 38 -6.09 -26.98 20.76
C PHE A 38 -4.58 -26.79 21.00
N ALA A 39 -3.82 -27.88 21.05
CA ALA A 39 -2.37 -27.87 21.23
C ALA A 39 -1.62 -27.23 20.04
N GLU A 40 -2.12 -27.42 18.82
CA GLU A 40 -1.47 -26.98 17.58
C GLU A 40 -1.86 -25.54 17.20
N ARG A 41 -3.00 -25.05 17.69
CA ARG A 41 -3.54 -23.72 17.37
C ARG A 41 -2.58 -22.59 17.72
N ALA A 42 -1.81 -22.73 18.78
CA ALA A 42 -0.79 -21.74 19.15
C ALA A 42 0.33 -21.68 18.11
N ALA A 43 0.81 -22.83 17.64
CA ALA A 43 1.85 -22.91 16.61
C ALA A 43 1.34 -22.39 15.26
N MET A 44 0.12 -22.74 14.85
CA MET A 44 -0.50 -22.23 13.62
C MET A 44 -0.59 -20.70 13.62
N LYS A 45 -1.07 -20.11 14.72
CA LYS A 45 -1.14 -18.64 14.86
C LYS A 45 0.23 -17.99 14.84
N ALA A 46 1.25 -18.62 15.42
CA ALA A 46 2.60 -18.09 15.39
C ALA A 46 3.15 -18.05 13.96
N ALA A 47 2.97 -19.13 13.19
CA ALA A 47 3.35 -19.18 11.78
C ALA A 47 2.62 -18.12 10.94
N GLU A 48 1.30 -18.01 11.08
CA GLU A 48 0.51 -16.98 10.39
C GLU A 48 0.98 -15.56 10.74
N LEU A 49 1.30 -15.30 12.00
CA LEU A 49 1.80 -13.99 12.44
C LEU A 49 3.18 -13.68 11.85
N ASP A 50 4.06 -14.67 11.74
CA ASP A 50 5.39 -14.50 11.18
C ASP A 50 5.32 -14.24 9.67
N ASP A 51 4.42 -14.92 8.95
CA ASP A 51 4.13 -14.62 7.54
C ASP A 51 3.62 -13.19 7.35
N VAL A 52 2.68 -12.75 8.19
CA VAL A 52 2.15 -11.37 8.16
C VAL A 52 3.24 -10.35 8.47
N ARG A 53 4.14 -10.64 9.42
CA ARG A 53 5.27 -9.76 9.74
C ARG A 53 6.26 -9.69 8.60
N ALA A 54 6.57 -10.82 7.96
CA ALA A 54 7.46 -10.87 6.80
C ALA A 54 6.88 -10.04 5.64
N ALA A 55 5.59 -10.21 5.32
CA ALA A 55 4.91 -9.43 4.30
C ALA A 55 4.96 -7.92 4.59
N ARG A 56 4.63 -7.51 5.82
CA ARG A 56 4.69 -6.10 6.24
C ARG A 56 6.11 -5.53 6.21
N ALA A 57 7.13 -6.34 6.50
CA ALA A 57 8.51 -5.90 6.45
C ALA A 57 8.94 -5.57 5.01
N VAL A 58 8.52 -6.40 4.04
CA VAL A 58 8.73 -6.15 2.60
C VAL A 58 8.00 -4.87 2.17
N GLU A 59 6.70 -4.76 2.46
CA GLU A 59 5.92 -3.56 2.10
C GLU A 59 6.52 -2.27 2.68
N LYS A 60 7.01 -2.32 3.93
CA LYS A 60 7.66 -1.18 4.57
C LYS A 60 9.00 -0.83 3.91
N ALA A 61 9.77 -1.82 3.49
CA ALA A 61 11.03 -1.61 2.77
C ALA A 61 10.77 -0.95 1.40
N ASP A 62 9.79 -1.46 0.65
CA ASP A 62 9.38 -0.91 -0.64
C ASP A 62 8.85 0.53 -0.51
N ALA A 63 8.02 0.80 0.51
CA ALA A 63 7.50 2.14 0.77
C ALA A 63 8.63 3.13 1.11
N LYS A 64 9.63 2.68 1.88
CA LYS A 64 10.80 3.49 2.23
C LYS A 64 11.66 3.76 0.99
N GLN A 65 11.88 2.77 0.14
CA GLN A 65 12.63 2.93 -1.10
C GLN A 65 11.91 3.88 -2.05
N ALA A 66 10.60 3.71 -2.27
CA ALA A 66 9.81 4.59 -3.11
C ALA A 66 9.80 6.05 -2.60
N ALA A 67 9.82 6.26 -1.28
CA ALA A 67 9.96 7.60 -0.69
C ALA A 67 11.35 8.20 -0.94
N ALA A 68 12.41 7.40 -0.77
CA ALA A 68 13.78 7.83 -1.07
C ALA A 68 13.96 8.16 -2.56
N ASP A 69 13.44 7.33 -3.46
CA ASP A 69 13.51 7.53 -4.91
C ASP A 69 12.77 8.81 -5.34
N LYS A 70 11.62 9.11 -4.73
CA LYS A 70 10.89 10.36 -4.99
C LYS A 70 11.68 11.60 -4.57
N ILE A 71 12.35 11.54 -3.43
CA ILE A 71 13.19 12.64 -2.95
C ILE A 71 14.39 12.82 -3.89
N ALA A 72 15.09 11.73 -4.21
CA ALA A 72 16.23 11.76 -5.13
C ALA A 72 15.85 12.27 -6.52
N ALA A 73 14.68 11.88 -7.03
CA ALA A 73 14.16 12.39 -8.30
C ALA A 73 13.85 13.89 -8.24
N ALA A 74 13.25 14.38 -7.15
CA ALA A 74 12.98 15.81 -6.97
C ALA A 74 14.28 16.63 -6.89
N GLU A 75 15.28 16.14 -6.15
CA GLU A 75 16.61 16.77 -6.07
C GLU A 75 17.32 16.80 -7.42
N ALA A 76 17.22 15.72 -8.21
CA ALA A 76 17.78 15.65 -9.55
C ALA A 76 17.14 16.66 -10.52
N VAL A 77 15.82 16.88 -10.41
CA VAL A 77 15.12 17.90 -11.21
C VAL A 77 15.59 19.30 -10.83
N ILE A 78 15.66 19.61 -9.54
CA ILE A 78 16.14 20.91 -9.06
C ILE A 78 17.58 21.17 -9.54
N ALA A 79 18.48 20.20 -9.40
CA ALA A 79 19.86 20.33 -9.86
C ALA A 79 19.95 20.52 -11.39
N ALA A 80 19.11 19.82 -12.16
CA ALA A 80 19.05 19.98 -13.61
C ALA A 80 18.56 21.38 -14.01
N ASP A 81 17.52 21.89 -13.36
CA ASP A 81 16.98 23.22 -13.61
C ASP A 81 18.00 24.32 -13.26
N GLU A 82 18.68 24.20 -12.11
CA GLU A 82 19.75 25.12 -11.72
C GLU A 82 20.89 25.13 -12.74
N GLN A 83 21.29 23.95 -13.21
CA GLN A 83 22.35 23.83 -14.21
C GLN A 83 21.93 24.44 -15.56
N ALA A 84 20.69 24.20 -16.00
CA ALA A 84 20.14 24.82 -17.20
C ALA A 84 20.15 26.35 -17.10
N GLN A 85 19.71 26.92 -15.96
CA GLN A 85 19.74 28.37 -15.75
C GLN A 85 21.15 28.96 -15.77
N LEU A 86 22.14 28.24 -15.23
CA LEU A 86 23.53 28.67 -15.28
C LEU A 86 24.08 28.67 -16.71
N ASP A 87 23.73 27.65 -17.49
CA ASP A 87 24.17 27.53 -18.87
C ASP A 87 23.52 28.58 -19.78
N ASP A 88 22.24 28.91 -19.56
CA ASP A 88 21.56 30.03 -20.22
C ASP A 88 22.24 31.36 -19.92
N LYS A 89 22.55 31.64 -18.64
CA LYS A 89 23.28 32.85 -18.23
C LYS A 89 24.67 32.92 -18.89
N ARG A 90 25.36 31.79 -19.00
CA ARG A 90 26.67 31.69 -19.68
C ARG A 90 26.53 31.93 -21.18
N GLY A 91 25.50 31.38 -21.82
CA GLY A 91 25.17 31.58 -23.23
C GLY A 91 24.92 33.06 -23.54
N ALA A 92 23.98 33.68 -22.83
CA ALA A 92 23.66 35.10 -22.97
C ALA A 92 24.88 36.01 -22.75
N ARG A 93 25.75 35.68 -21.78
CA ARG A 93 27.01 36.42 -21.57
C ARG A 93 27.97 36.29 -22.76
N LYS A 94 28.08 35.10 -23.36
CA LYS A 94 28.93 34.87 -24.55
C LYS A 94 28.39 35.66 -25.74
N GLU A 95 27.10 35.60 -26.01
CA GLU A 95 26.45 36.33 -27.10
C GLU A 95 26.66 37.84 -26.96
N ARG A 96 26.39 38.42 -25.77
CA ARG A 96 26.63 39.84 -25.51
C ARG A 96 28.08 40.25 -25.76
N LYS A 97 29.05 39.41 -25.37
CA LYS A 97 30.47 39.67 -25.64
C LYS A 97 30.79 39.63 -27.13
N GLN A 98 30.17 38.72 -27.90
CA GLN A 98 30.39 38.65 -29.33
C GLN A 98 29.79 39.86 -30.06
N LEU A 99 28.57 40.28 -29.69
CA LEU A 99 27.94 41.49 -30.23
C LEU A 99 28.80 42.73 -29.95
N SER A 100 29.26 42.91 -28.70
CA SER A 100 30.13 44.03 -28.35
C SER A 100 31.44 44.05 -29.14
N LYS A 101 32.06 42.87 -29.37
CA LYS A 101 33.25 42.76 -30.23
C LYS A 101 32.97 43.10 -31.69
N ALA A 102 31.84 42.62 -32.23
CA ALA A 102 31.41 42.90 -33.60
C ALA A 102 31.16 44.40 -33.80
N GLU A 103 30.44 45.05 -32.88
CA GLU A 103 30.21 46.50 -32.90
C GLU A 103 31.51 47.30 -32.80
N ALA A 104 32.42 46.92 -31.91
CA ALA A 104 33.72 47.57 -31.77
C ALA A 104 34.58 47.42 -33.04
N LYS A 105 34.51 46.28 -33.72
CA LYS A 105 35.16 46.07 -35.02
C LYS A 105 34.52 46.96 -36.09
N ALA A 106 33.19 46.96 -36.22
CA ALA A 106 32.47 47.81 -37.17
C ALA A 106 32.80 49.30 -37.00
N LYS A 107 32.85 49.80 -35.75
CA LYS A 107 33.28 51.18 -35.45
C LYS A 107 34.71 51.47 -35.89
N ARG A 108 35.64 50.53 -35.68
CA ARG A 108 37.04 50.68 -36.14
C ARG A 108 37.12 50.68 -37.67
N ASP A 109 36.43 49.76 -38.32
CA ASP A 109 36.43 49.64 -39.77
C ASP A 109 35.83 50.90 -40.43
N ALA A 110 34.75 51.46 -39.86
CA ALA A 110 34.18 52.74 -40.30
C ALA A 110 35.17 53.91 -40.16
N ARG A 111 35.92 53.98 -39.04
CA ARG A 111 36.96 55.01 -38.85
C ARG A 111 38.09 54.87 -39.87
N TYR A 112 38.53 53.65 -40.15
CA TYR A 112 39.55 53.38 -41.16
C TYR A 112 39.08 53.76 -42.57
N ALA A 113 37.84 53.42 -42.93
CA ALA A 113 37.24 53.81 -44.20
C ALA A 113 37.18 55.34 -44.34
N ALA A 114 36.70 56.05 -43.31
CA ALA A 114 36.66 57.52 -43.31
C ALA A 114 38.05 58.15 -43.42
N ARG A 115 39.08 57.57 -42.80
CA ARG A 115 40.46 58.06 -42.91
C ARG A 115 41.05 57.81 -44.31
N LYS A 116 40.74 56.68 -44.94
CA LYS A 116 41.20 56.35 -46.30
C LYS A 116 40.52 57.22 -47.37
N ALA A 117 39.32 57.73 -47.09
CA ALA A 117 38.57 58.62 -47.96
C ALA A 117 38.99 60.11 -47.86
N ARG A 118 39.95 60.43 -46.98
CA ARG A 118 40.62 61.74 -46.90
C ARG A 118 41.97 61.67 -47.59
#